data_AF-A0A8H6XPY7-F1
#
_entry.id   AF-A0A8H6XPY7-F1
#
_cell.length_a   1.000
_cell.length_b   1.000
_cell.length_c   1.000
_cell.angle_alpha   90.00
_cell.angle_beta   90.00
_cell.angle_gamma   90.00
#
_symmetry.space_group_name_H-M   'P 1'
#
loop_
_entity.id
_entity.type
_entity.pdbx_description
1 polymer ?
#
loop_
_entity_poly.entity_id
_entity_poly.type
_entity_poly.pdbx_seq_one_letter_code
_entity_poly.pdbx_strand_id
1 'polypeptide(L)'
;MPNRMRTLVDDDEDLFVIMVSPWADDVSGNKSKQYNKHMNMSFHVHYISSSPHASSAEQFAAFRDHVKSTEANPVKTYNAATKRNCRFILRVPGLPADNPQQSKEASHMGSNANHPCQKCHWGGTTKEKETEQIYHECHLAGALRSAEEIRMNLQKQLQLAMRGDAEGVKQLQRATGTKDKIAQYWIELLVQKFQELKAESQRRTVDDLASDVLQWFLAQPGDKMNPLLDIAGLDPSQDTPLELLHTILLGVIKYIWHHMNTEKWSDTDRHLLAICLQSTDITGLTIPPIRAAYMIQYKNNLIGKHFKTLMQILVFHIHEISTPEQFTLIKAAAELCARLWVPEIDDMDDYLAQIEIAVANLLNAFDAVDPLQILTKIKLHLLAHTMEDVRRFGPLIRSSTEIYEAFNGVFRLCSVYSNHLAPSRDIARKSASMDRVKHILSGGYWVDSQSKQWVQAGGAVLDVLQSDRGVQRHLGWVSQTAAVPGKVEPKPLRKNPTVEWERSAAFKQWSAANGPSPQPHSLWRLGHTLSAQSGDAVRVSNWVLAKDLQERTVFGRISELLTADKTAFVTLEQFVSDPTLFSHQPASNSLYRYNTTVEWEAVNLQ
;
A
#
# COMPACT_ATOMS: atom_id res chain seq x y z
N MET A 1 38.70 1.36 1.50
CA MET A 1 38.82 0.72 0.16
C MET A 1 37.74 1.32 -0.73
N PRO A 2 38.02 1.69 -1.98
CA PRO A 2 36.96 2.12 -2.90
C PRO A 2 35.96 0.97 -3.10
N ASN A 3 34.69 1.31 -3.32
CA ASN A 3 33.64 0.33 -3.58
C ASN A 3 34.04 -0.55 -4.77
N ARG A 4 33.97 -1.88 -4.63
CA ARG A 4 34.34 -2.85 -5.68
C ARG A 4 33.59 -2.60 -7.00
N MET A 5 32.36 -2.08 -6.94
CA MET A 5 31.55 -1.74 -8.10
C MET A 5 32.13 -0.59 -8.95
N ARG A 6 33.08 0.19 -8.42
CA ARG A 6 33.75 1.26 -9.18
C ARG A 6 34.49 0.75 -10.42
N THR A 7 34.93 -0.51 -10.39
CA THR A 7 35.61 -1.18 -11.51
C THR A 7 34.69 -1.45 -12.72
N LEU A 8 33.37 -1.27 -12.57
CA LEU A 8 32.39 -1.54 -13.62
C LEU A 8 32.12 -0.34 -14.55
N VAL A 9 32.68 0.83 -14.23
CA VAL A 9 32.47 2.08 -14.97
C VAL A 9 33.79 2.79 -15.23
N ASP A 10 33.83 3.58 -16.29
CA ASP A 10 35.02 4.34 -16.68
C ASP A 10 35.32 5.47 -15.67
N ASP A 11 36.49 6.10 -15.75
CA ASP A 11 36.91 7.00 -14.68
C ASP A 11 36.04 8.25 -14.51
N ASP A 12 35.41 8.66 -15.61
CA ASP A 12 34.56 9.83 -15.75
C ASP A 12 33.06 9.52 -15.69
N GLU A 13 32.66 8.27 -15.43
CA GLU A 13 31.26 7.85 -15.37
C GLU A 13 30.80 7.55 -13.93
N ASP A 14 29.59 8.01 -13.62
CA ASP A 14 28.92 7.64 -12.37
C ASP A 14 28.25 6.26 -12.50
N LEU A 15 28.19 5.49 -11.41
CA LEU A 15 27.40 4.26 -11.34
C LEU A 15 26.18 4.45 -10.43
N PHE A 16 24.99 4.23 -10.99
CA PHE A 16 23.73 4.28 -10.27
C PHE A 16 23.16 2.88 -10.02
N VAL A 17 22.46 2.72 -8.90
CA VAL A 17 21.66 1.53 -8.61
C VAL A 17 20.20 1.93 -8.73
N ILE A 18 19.48 1.32 -9.67
CA ILE A 18 18.04 1.51 -9.82
C ILE A 18 17.35 0.35 -9.11
N MET A 19 16.62 0.70 -8.05
CA MET A 19 15.79 -0.24 -7.30
C MET A 19 14.48 -0.45 -8.06
N VAL A 20 14.21 -1.69 -8.46
CA VAL A 20 13.02 -2.08 -9.23
C VAL A 20 12.25 -3.14 -8.45
N SER A 21 11.04 -2.81 -8.03
CA SER A 21 10.12 -3.75 -7.41
C SER A 21 9.23 -4.38 -8.48
N PRO A 22 9.48 -5.64 -8.90
CA PRO A 22 8.65 -6.28 -9.90
C PRO A 22 7.29 -6.66 -9.30
N TRP A 23 6.26 -6.61 -10.14
CA TRP A 23 4.91 -7.00 -9.78
C TRP A 23 4.24 -7.63 -11.01
N ALA A 24 3.41 -8.66 -10.78
CA ALA A 24 2.72 -9.36 -11.84
C ALA A 24 1.28 -9.70 -11.41
N ASP A 25 0.32 -9.46 -12.29
CA ASP A 25 -1.09 -9.74 -12.00
C ASP A 25 -1.78 -10.41 -13.18
N ASP A 26 -2.87 -11.11 -12.89
CA ASP A 26 -3.72 -11.75 -13.88
C ASP A 26 -4.75 -10.75 -14.42
N VAL A 27 -4.43 -10.21 -15.58
CA VAL A 27 -5.21 -9.17 -16.24
C VAL A 27 -6.03 -9.72 -17.41
N SER A 28 -7.31 -10.01 -17.16
CA SER A 28 -8.27 -10.27 -18.25
C SER A 28 -8.79 -8.98 -18.90
N GLY A 29 -9.17 -9.07 -20.18
CA GLY A 29 -9.69 -7.94 -20.97
C GLY A 29 -11.09 -7.44 -20.58
N ASN A 30 -11.77 -8.08 -19.62
CA ASN A 30 -13.14 -7.72 -19.27
C ASN A 30 -13.21 -6.40 -18.45
N LYS A 31 -14.19 -5.54 -18.79
CA LYS A 31 -14.52 -4.33 -18.04
C LYS A 31 -15.70 -4.63 -17.09
N SER A 32 -15.50 -4.52 -15.77
CA SER A 32 -16.64 -4.36 -14.84
C SER A 32 -17.03 -2.87 -14.73
N LYS A 33 -18.33 -2.61 -14.62
CA LYS A 33 -18.96 -1.27 -14.71
C LYS A 33 -18.95 -0.47 -13.40
N GLN A 34 -18.44 -1.01 -12.29
CA GLN A 34 -18.57 -0.40 -10.96
C GLN A 34 -17.57 0.75 -10.68
N TYR A 35 -16.60 0.96 -11.58
CA TYR A 35 -15.52 1.92 -11.41
C TYR A 35 -15.74 3.15 -12.29
N ASN A 36 -15.96 4.32 -11.69
CA ASN A 36 -15.76 5.60 -12.38
C ASN A 36 -14.26 5.73 -12.66
N LYS A 37 -13.84 5.30 -13.86
CA LYS A 37 -12.43 5.30 -14.25
C LYS A 37 -12.01 6.72 -14.61
N HIS A 38 -11.34 7.38 -13.70
CA HIS A 38 -10.51 8.54 -14.04
C HIS A 38 -9.19 7.99 -14.63
N MET A 39 -8.86 8.42 -15.84
CA MET A 39 -7.69 7.94 -16.59
C MET A 39 -6.44 8.63 -16.05
N ASN A 40 -5.68 7.96 -15.19
CA ASN A 40 -4.36 8.41 -14.78
C ASN A 40 -3.34 7.36 -15.24
N MET A 41 -2.42 7.74 -16.12
CA MET A 41 -1.19 6.98 -16.28
C MET A 41 -0.35 7.20 -15.03
N SER A 42 0.12 6.12 -14.38
CA SER A 42 1.12 6.27 -13.32
C SER A 42 2.47 6.58 -13.96
N PHE A 43 3.10 7.68 -13.54
CA PHE A 43 4.38 8.12 -14.09
C PHE A 43 5.51 7.11 -13.80
N HIS A 44 5.46 6.46 -12.63
CA HIS A 44 6.51 5.58 -12.10
C HIS A 44 6.25 4.08 -12.28
N VAL A 45 5.20 3.69 -13.01
CA VAL A 45 4.94 2.29 -13.36
C VAL A 45 5.33 2.05 -14.81
N HIS A 46 6.16 1.03 -15.03
CA HIS A 46 6.69 0.64 -16.32
C HIS A 46 6.23 -0.76 -16.69
N TYR A 47 5.76 -0.92 -17.92
CA TYR A 47 5.38 -2.21 -18.47
C TYR A 47 6.63 -2.98 -18.90
N ILE A 48 6.75 -4.24 -18.45
CA ILE A 48 7.85 -5.14 -18.82
C ILE A 48 7.38 -6.15 -19.88
N SER A 49 6.37 -6.95 -19.54
CA SER A 49 5.87 -8.03 -20.40
C SER A 49 4.42 -8.38 -20.11
N SER A 50 3.80 -9.12 -21.02
CA SER A 50 2.56 -9.85 -20.80
C SER A 50 2.47 -11.03 -21.75
N SER A 51 1.93 -12.15 -21.27
CA SER A 51 1.77 -13.37 -22.06
C SER A 51 0.46 -14.08 -21.74
N PRO A 52 -0.27 -14.58 -22.75
CA PRO A 52 -1.39 -15.48 -22.53
C PRO A 52 -0.94 -16.93 -22.27
N HIS A 53 0.36 -17.22 -22.43
CA HIS A 53 0.91 -18.58 -22.36
C HIS A 53 1.93 -18.78 -21.24
N ALA A 54 2.62 -17.72 -20.84
CA ALA A 54 3.65 -17.77 -19.80
C ALA A 54 3.11 -17.25 -18.48
N SER A 55 3.30 -18.03 -17.42
CA SER A 55 3.04 -17.65 -16.04
C SER A 55 3.91 -16.46 -15.60
N SER A 56 3.57 -15.86 -14.45
CA SER A 56 4.39 -14.80 -13.86
C SER A 56 5.80 -15.28 -13.54
N ALA A 57 5.95 -16.51 -13.04
CA ALA A 57 7.25 -17.09 -12.73
C ALA A 57 8.14 -17.23 -13.98
N GLU A 58 7.58 -17.70 -15.10
CA GLU A 58 8.32 -17.79 -16.37
C GLU A 58 8.70 -16.41 -16.92
N GLN A 59 7.84 -15.40 -16.75
CA GLN A 59 8.19 -14.02 -17.11
C GLN A 59 9.29 -13.45 -16.20
N PHE A 60 9.31 -13.81 -14.91
CA PHE A 60 10.38 -13.43 -13.99
C PHE A 60 11.74 -14.05 -14.30
N ALA A 61 11.80 -15.16 -15.05
CA ALA A 61 13.07 -15.72 -15.53
C ALA A 61 13.79 -14.73 -16.45
N ALA A 62 13.10 -14.19 -17.46
CA ALA A 62 13.66 -13.18 -18.35
C ALA A 62 14.03 -11.89 -17.60
N PHE A 63 13.22 -11.49 -16.60
CA PHE A 63 13.53 -10.34 -15.76
C PHE A 63 14.80 -10.56 -14.91
N ARG A 64 14.95 -11.71 -14.25
CA ARG A 64 16.16 -12.10 -13.52
C ARG A 64 17.38 -12.01 -14.44
N ASP A 65 17.29 -12.56 -15.64
CA ASP A 65 18.41 -12.57 -16.58
C ASP A 65 18.83 -11.14 -16.97
N HIS A 66 17.86 -10.24 -17.18
CA HIS A 66 18.15 -8.82 -17.36
C HIS A 66 18.83 -8.20 -16.14
N VAL A 67 18.31 -8.42 -14.93
CA VAL A 67 18.92 -7.90 -13.68
C VAL A 67 20.38 -8.35 -13.59
N LYS A 68 20.64 -9.66 -13.71
CA LYS A 68 21.99 -10.24 -13.71
C LYS A 68 22.89 -9.66 -14.80
N SER A 69 22.35 -9.47 -16.01
CA SER A 69 23.11 -8.90 -17.12
C SER A 69 23.59 -7.48 -16.81
N THR A 70 22.76 -6.67 -16.11
CA THR A 70 23.14 -5.31 -15.73
C THR A 70 24.21 -5.29 -14.65
N GLU A 71 24.22 -6.27 -13.74
CA GLU A 71 25.25 -6.37 -12.70
C GLU A 71 26.62 -6.71 -13.28
N ALA A 72 26.65 -7.57 -14.31
CA ALA A 72 27.88 -7.92 -15.02
C ALA A 72 28.33 -6.81 -16.00
N ASN A 73 27.37 -6.18 -16.67
CA ASN A 73 27.61 -5.14 -17.66
C ASN A 73 26.61 -3.99 -17.46
N PRO A 74 26.95 -2.98 -16.62
CA PRO A 74 26.05 -1.87 -16.34
C PRO A 74 25.58 -1.15 -17.60
N VAL A 75 24.31 -0.80 -17.63
CA VAL A 75 23.67 -0.18 -18.80
C VAL A 75 24.15 1.27 -18.92
N LYS A 76 24.80 1.57 -20.05
CA LYS A 76 25.23 2.94 -20.39
C LYS A 76 24.03 3.84 -20.64
N THR A 77 24.02 5.00 -19.99
CA THR A 77 22.97 6.02 -20.13
C THR A 77 23.53 7.42 -19.86
N TYR A 78 22.65 8.41 -19.76
CA TYR A 78 23.00 9.79 -19.50
C TYR A 78 22.19 10.34 -18.33
N ASN A 79 22.89 10.92 -17.36
CA ASN A 79 22.26 11.58 -16.23
C ASN A 79 21.81 12.99 -16.65
N ALA A 80 20.51 13.16 -16.81
CA ALA A 80 19.92 14.44 -17.23
C ALA A 80 20.13 15.58 -16.23
N ALA A 81 20.35 15.28 -14.93
CA ALA A 81 20.59 16.28 -13.90
C ALA A 81 22.05 16.76 -13.90
N THR A 82 23.00 15.82 -13.98
CA THR A 82 24.44 16.15 -13.95
C THR A 82 25.02 16.44 -15.33
N LYS A 83 24.28 16.15 -16.40
CA LYS A 83 24.71 16.27 -17.81
C LYS A 83 25.98 15.47 -18.10
N ARG A 84 26.06 14.25 -17.56
CA ARG A 84 27.20 13.34 -17.73
C ARG A 84 26.74 11.95 -18.15
N ASN A 85 27.62 11.25 -18.87
CA ASN A 85 27.47 9.82 -19.07
C ASN A 85 27.51 9.12 -17.72
N CYS A 86 26.67 8.11 -17.58
CA CYS A 86 26.66 7.26 -16.41
C CYS A 86 26.27 5.84 -16.80
N ARG A 87 26.42 4.90 -15.88
CA ARG A 87 25.85 3.57 -16.02
C ARG A 87 24.93 3.26 -14.86
N PHE A 88 24.04 2.29 -15.07
CA PHE A 88 23.24 1.77 -13.97
C PHE A 88 23.19 0.25 -13.95
N ILE A 89 23.00 -0.27 -12.74
CA ILE A 89 22.60 -1.65 -12.49
C ILE A 89 21.19 -1.68 -11.91
N LEU A 90 20.50 -2.79 -12.10
CA LEU A 90 19.21 -3.05 -11.48
C LEU A 90 19.41 -3.84 -10.19
N ARG A 91 18.58 -3.56 -9.18
CA ARG A 91 18.44 -4.35 -7.97
C ARG A 91 16.97 -4.51 -7.63
N VAL A 92 16.63 -5.62 -6.99
CA VAL A 92 15.26 -5.92 -6.58
C VAL A 92 15.18 -5.79 -5.07
N PRO A 93 14.68 -4.66 -4.53
CA PRO A 93 14.65 -4.45 -3.09
C PRO A 93 13.56 -5.28 -2.40
N GLY A 94 12.49 -5.62 -3.11
CA GLY A 94 11.37 -6.39 -2.58
C GLY A 94 10.30 -6.69 -3.62
N LEU A 95 9.31 -7.48 -3.20
CA LEU A 95 8.23 -8.06 -3.98
C LEU A 95 6.88 -7.63 -3.39
N PRO A 96 6.48 -6.35 -3.57
CA PRO A 96 5.18 -5.88 -3.14
C PRO A 96 4.12 -6.56 -4.02
N ALA A 97 3.20 -7.29 -3.41
CA ALA A 97 2.21 -8.09 -4.11
C ALA A 97 1.07 -8.47 -3.16
N ASP A 98 -0.02 -9.01 -3.70
CA ASP A 98 -1.07 -9.59 -2.87
C ASP A 98 -0.57 -10.87 -2.16
N ASN A 99 -1.23 -11.26 -1.06
CA ASN A 99 -0.79 -12.43 -0.28
C ASN A 99 -0.68 -13.74 -1.12
N PRO A 100 -1.64 -14.07 -2.00
CA PRO A 100 -1.50 -15.23 -2.89
C PRO A 100 -0.29 -15.17 -3.83
N GLN A 101 0.04 -14.01 -4.39
CA GLN A 101 1.20 -13.84 -5.25
C GLN A 101 2.51 -13.92 -4.44
N GLN A 102 2.60 -13.23 -3.30
CA GLN A 102 3.76 -13.33 -2.39
C GLN A 102 4.01 -14.78 -1.96
N SER A 103 2.96 -15.55 -1.66
CA SER A 103 3.08 -16.99 -1.37
C SER A 103 3.66 -17.78 -2.56
N LYS A 104 3.30 -17.44 -3.81
CA LYS A 104 3.87 -18.11 -4.99
C LYS A 104 5.33 -17.71 -5.20
N GLU A 105 5.64 -16.43 -5.03
CA GLU A 105 6.98 -15.86 -5.16
C GLU A 105 7.94 -16.42 -4.11
N ALA A 106 7.45 -16.73 -2.91
CA ALA A 106 8.18 -17.41 -1.84
C ALA A 106 8.27 -18.94 -2.02
N SER A 107 7.77 -19.50 -3.12
CA SER A 107 7.66 -20.96 -3.34
C SER A 107 6.96 -21.69 -2.17
N HIS A 108 5.97 -21.02 -1.57
CA HIS A 108 5.23 -21.51 -0.40
C HIS A 108 3.94 -22.24 -0.82
N MET A 109 3.60 -23.30 -0.08
CA MET A 109 2.50 -24.22 -0.39
C MET A 109 1.10 -23.60 -0.21
N GLY A 110 1.01 -22.46 0.47
CA GLY A 110 -0.23 -21.68 0.63
C GLY A 110 -0.81 -21.74 2.05
N SER A 111 -1.81 -20.89 2.33
CA SER A 111 -2.35 -20.67 3.67
C SER A 111 -3.05 -21.87 4.32
N ASN A 112 -3.34 -22.92 3.55
CA ASN A 112 -3.95 -24.16 4.04
C ASN A 112 -2.91 -25.24 4.38
N ALA A 113 -1.62 -24.94 4.25
CA ALA A 113 -0.54 -25.85 4.63
C ALA A 113 -0.42 -25.96 6.16
N ASN A 114 0.28 -27.00 6.63
CA ASN A 114 0.62 -27.14 8.04
C ASN A 114 1.39 -25.92 8.53
N HIS A 115 2.30 -25.41 7.71
CA HIS A 115 3.00 -24.14 7.93
C HIS A 115 2.41 -23.10 6.97
N PRO A 116 1.41 -22.31 7.40
CA PRO A 116 0.66 -21.44 6.51
C PRO A 116 1.33 -20.08 6.24
N CYS A 117 2.38 -19.73 6.99
CA CYS A 117 3.12 -18.48 6.82
C CYS A 117 4.22 -18.62 5.78
N GLN A 118 4.21 -17.73 4.78
CA GLN A 118 5.26 -17.70 3.76
C GLN A 118 6.60 -17.13 4.27
N LYS A 119 6.59 -16.42 5.41
CA LYS A 119 7.78 -15.76 5.97
C LYS A 119 8.51 -16.58 7.03
N CYS A 120 7.77 -17.40 7.79
CA CYS A 120 8.31 -18.11 8.94
C CYS A 120 7.81 -19.55 9.05
N HIS A 121 8.32 -20.26 10.04
CA HIS A 121 8.01 -21.66 10.30
C HIS A 121 6.79 -21.91 11.20
N TRP A 122 6.12 -20.86 11.68
CA TRP A 122 4.90 -21.04 12.48
C TRP A 122 3.90 -21.93 11.74
N GLY A 123 3.35 -22.90 12.46
CA GLY A 123 2.53 -23.95 11.86
C GLY A 123 2.41 -25.20 12.71
N GLY A 124 2.04 -26.28 12.03
CA GLY A 124 1.70 -27.57 12.62
C GLY A 124 0.39 -28.12 12.05
N THR A 125 0.12 -29.37 12.37
CA THR A 125 -1.21 -29.96 12.20
C THR A 125 -2.25 -29.17 13.01
N THR A 126 -3.54 -29.34 12.69
CA THR A 126 -4.63 -28.69 13.44
C THR A 126 -4.53 -28.96 14.94
N LYS A 127 -4.21 -30.21 15.32
CA LYS A 127 -4.08 -30.62 16.73
C LYS A 127 -2.87 -29.97 17.43
N GLU A 128 -1.75 -29.80 16.73
CA GLU A 128 -0.57 -29.12 17.29
C GLU A 128 -0.85 -27.63 17.51
N LYS A 129 -1.57 -26.99 16.58
CA LYS A 129 -1.96 -25.57 16.69
C LYS A 129 -2.91 -25.26 17.84
N GLU A 130 -3.63 -26.26 18.34
CA GLU A 130 -4.50 -26.15 19.51
C GLU A 130 -3.73 -26.26 20.84
N THR A 131 -2.44 -26.60 20.82
CA THR A 131 -1.62 -26.59 22.03
C THR A 131 -1.29 -25.16 22.45
N GLU A 132 -1.24 -24.91 23.77
CA GLU A 132 -0.99 -23.58 24.34
C GLU A 132 0.29 -22.93 23.78
N GLN A 133 1.37 -23.72 23.64
CA GLN A 133 2.64 -23.24 23.12
C GLN A 133 2.51 -22.75 21.66
N ILE A 134 2.01 -23.60 20.75
CA ILE A 134 1.94 -23.26 19.31
C ILE A 134 0.88 -22.17 19.06
N TYR A 135 -0.18 -22.15 19.87
CA TYR A 135 -1.16 -21.08 19.87
C TYR A 135 -0.51 -19.76 20.28
N HIS A 136 0.26 -19.72 21.37
CA HIS A 136 0.96 -18.50 21.78
C HIS A 136 1.94 -18.02 20.71
N GLU A 137 2.70 -18.93 20.10
CA GLU A 137 3.63 -18.64 19.01
C GLU A 137 2.95 -18.00 17.78
N CYS A 138 1.64 -18.18 17.58
CA CYS A 138 0.93 -17.56 16.46
C CYS A 138 0.83 -16.03 16.55
N HIS A 139 1.04 -15.48 17.75
CA HIS A 139 1.05 -14.03 18.01
C HIS A 139 2.42 -13.38 17.74
N LEU A 140 3.44 -14.20 17.49
CA LEU A 140 4.82 -13.78 17.39
C LEU A 140 5.37 -14.07 16.00
N ALA A 141 6.38 -13.32 15.58
CA ALA A 141 7.16 -13.68 14.41
C ALA A 141 7.92 -14.97 14.71
N GLY A 142 7.59 -16.05 14.00
CA GLY A 142 8.32 -17.31 14.10
C GLY A 142 9.71 -17.22 13.46
N ALA A 143 10.48 -18.30 13.57
CA ALA A 143 11.77 -18.43 12.90
C ALA A 143 11.61 -18.21 11.38
N LEU A 144 12.37 -17.25 10.83
CA LEU A 144 12.26 -16.86 9.42
C LEU A 144 12.74 -17.98 8.50
N ARG A 145 12.02 -18.16 7.40
CA ARG A 145 12.46 -18.95 6.24
C ARG A 145 13.56 -18.18 5.51
N SER A 146 14.30 -18.87 4.66
CA SER A 146 15.25 -18.21 3.75
C SER A 146 15.20 -18.80 2.36
N ALA A 147 15.63 -18.02 1.38
CA ALA A 147 15.78 -18.46 0.00
C ALA A 147 16.73 -19.67 -0.10
N GLU A 148 17.77 -19.74 0.74
CA GLU A 148 18.69 -20.87 0.77
C GLU A 148 18.02 -22.14 1.28
N GLU A 149 17.28 -22.03 2.38
CA GLU A 149 16.50 -23.15 2.90
C GLU A 149 15.48 -23.66 1.87
N ILE A 150 14.80 -22.74 1.19
CA ILE A 150 13.84 -23.07 0.12
C ILE A 150 14.55 -23.82 -1.02
N ARG A 151 15.71 -23.33 -1.49
CA ARG A 151 16.50 -24.02 -2.54
C ARG A 151 16.88 -25.43 -2.10
N MET A 152 17.38 -25.60 -0.88
CA MET A 152 17.74 -26.92 -0.34
C MET A 152 16.53 -27.86 -0.29
N ASN A 153 15.37 -27.38 0.14
CA ASN A 153 14.14 -28.17 0.18
C ASN A 153 13.68 -28.58 -1.23
N LEU A 154 13.73 -27.66 -2.20
CA LEU A 154 13.38 -27.96 -3.60
C LEU A 154 14.36 -28.95 -4.23
N GLN A 155 15.66 -28.83 -3.96
CA GLN A 155 16.67 -29.78 -4.44
C GLN A 155 16.42 -31.19 -3.88
N LYS A 156 16.09 -31.33 -2.60
CA LYS A 156 15.70 -32.61 -2.01
C LYS A 156 14.45 -33.19 -2.66
N GLN A 157 13.44 -32.35 -2.94
CA GLN A 157 12.24 -32.80 -3.66
C GLN A 157 12.57 -33.31 -5.07
N LEU A 158 13.42 -32.61 -5.82
CA LEU A 158 13.86 -33.04 -7.15
C LEU A 158 14.65 -34.36 -7.08
N GLN A 159 15.52 -34.53 -6.08
CA GLN A 159 16.27 -35.79 -5.87
C GLN A 159 15.37 -36.98 -5.57
N LEU A 160 14.32 -36.80 -4.75
CA LEU A 160 13.32 -37.84 -4.48
C LEU A 160 12.54 -38.17 -5.77
N ALA A 161 12.15 -37.15 -6.53
CA ALA A 161 11.45 -37.32 -7.81
C ALA A 161 12.31 -38.09 -8.84
N MET A 162 13.61 -37.82 -8.91
CA MET A 162 14.56 -38.56 -9.76
C MET A 162 14.65 -40.05 -9.43
N ARG A 163 14.28 -40.44 -8.20
CA ARG A 163 14.22 -41.84 -7.73
C ARG A 163 12.80 -42.44 -7.84
N GLY A 164 11.86 -41.70 -8.43
CA GLY A 164 10.45 -42.09 -8.55
C GLY A 164 9.65 -42.02 -7.26
N ASP A 165 10.17 -41.39 -6.20
CA ASP A 165 9.54 -41.33 -4.88
C ASP A 165 8.55 -40.15 -4.77
N ALA A 166 7.41 -40.28 -5.44
CA ALA A 166 6.36 -39.27 -5.41
C ALA A 166 5.74 -39.07 -4.01
N GLU A 167 5.78 -40.08 -3.14
CA GLU A 167 5.21 -39.99 -1.80
C GLU A 167 6.14 -39.25 -0.85
N GLY A 168 7.45 -39.53 -0.90
CA GLY A 168 8.46 -38.78 -0.17
C GLY A 168 8.45 -37.30 -0.52
N VAL A 169 8.23 -36.96 -1.81
CA VAL A 169 8.05 -35.55 -2.22
C VAL A 169 6.84 -34.92 -1.53
N LYS A 170 5.67 -35.58 -1.51
CA LYS A 170 4.47 -35.05 -0.84
C LYS A 170 4.67 -34.87 0.67
N GLN A 171 5.35 -35.83 1.31
CA GLN A 171 5.68 -35.76 2.73
C GLN A 171 6.60 -34.57 3.03
N LEU A 172 7.65 -34.38 2.22
CA LEU A 172 8.58 -33.28 2.37
C LEU A 172 7.92 -31.91 2.11
N GLN A 173 7.05 -31.80 1.10
CA GLN A 173 6.27 -30.58 0.85
C GLN A 173 5.37 -30.24 2.04
N ARG A 174 4.68 -31.23 2.63
CA ARG A 174 3.82 -31.02 3.81
C ARG A 174 4.63 -30.62 5.05
N ALA A 175 5.76 -31.27 5.28
CA ALA A 175 6.61 -31.04 6.45
C ALA A 175 7.30 -29.67 6.41
N THR A 176 7.68 -29.18 5.21
CA THR A 176 8.41 -27.92 5.06
C THR A 176 7.51 -26.74 4.69
N GLY A 177 6.31 -27.00 4.16
CA GLY A 177 5.46 -25.98 3.52
C GLY A 177 6.04 -25.41 2.23
N THR A 178 7.09 -26.01 1.67
CA THR A 178 7.76 -25.53 0.45
C THR A 178 7.20 -26.26 -0.78
N LYS A 179 6.60 -25.52 -1.71
CA LYS A 179 6.10 -26.06 -2.98
C LYS A 179 6.18 -25.00 -4.08
N ASP A 180 7.14 -25.18 -4.97
CA ASP A 180 7.34 -24.31 -6.14
C ASP A 180 6.61 -24.83 -7.37
N LYS A 181 6.02 -23.93 -8.18
CA LYS A 181 5.29 -24.31 -9.39
C LYS A 181 6.20 -24.83 -10.51
N ILE A 182 7.36 -24.21 -10.70
CA ILE A 182 8.31 -24.63 -11.74
C ILE A 182 8.92 -25.98 -11.35
N ALA A 183 9.39 -26.11 -10.11
CA ALA A 183 9.90 -27.39 -9.61
C ALA A 183 8.84 -28.48 -9.63
N GLN A 184 7.57 -28.18 -9.33
CA GLN A 184 6.48 -29.16 -9.38
C GLN A 184 6.26 -29.75 -10.79
N TYR A 185 6.34 -28.92 -11.84
CA TYR A 185 6.30 -29.40 -13.23
C TYR A 185 7.42 -30.41 -13.50
N TRP A 186 8.65 -30.09 -13.07
CA TRP A 186 9.78 -31.00 -13.23
C TRP A 186 9.64 -32.26 -12.39
N ILE A 187 9.19 -32.16 -11.14
CA ILE A 187 8.96 -33.31 -10.25
C ILE A 187 8.04 -34.34 -10.92
N GLU A 188 6.95 -33.89 -11.55
CA GLU A 188 6.00 -34.77 -12.25
C GLU A 188 6.66 -35.49 -13.43
N LEU A 189 7.41 -34.75 -14.25
CA LEU A 189 8.16 -35.33 -15.37
C LEU A 189 9.27 -36.29 -14.92
N LEU A 190 9.99 -35.97 -13.85
CA LEU A 190 11.08 -36.79 -13.31
C LEU A 190 10.54 -38.14 -12.80
N VAL A 191 9.42 -38.11 -12.06
CA VAL A 191 8.76 -39.33 -11.60
C VAL A 191 8.31 -40.16 -12.81
N GLN A 192 7.67 -39.54 -13.80
CA GLN A 192 7.26 -40.24 -15.02
C GLN A 192 8.45 -40.87 -15.74
N LYS A 193 9.53 -40.10 -15.94
CA LYS A 193 10.73 -40.55 -16.65
C LYS A 193 11.41 -41.72 -15.93
N PHE A 194 11.44 -41.68 -14.60
CA PHE A 194 11.93 -42.79 -13.79
C PHE A 194 11.09 -44.06 -14.00
N GLN A 195 9.76 -43.96 -14.02
CA GLN A 195 8.89 -45.11 -14.25
C GLN A 195 9.05 -45.70 -15.66
N GLU A 196 9.25 -44.85 -16.68
CA GLU A 196 9.54 -45.28 -18.06
C GLU A 196 10.83 -46.13 -18.11
N LEU A 197 11.93 -45.62 -17.57
CA LEU A 197 13.21 -46.34 -17.57
C LEU A 197 13.16 -47.62 -16.71
N LYS A 198 12.41 -47.61 -15.60
CA LYS A 198 12.19 -48.78 -14.77
C LYS A 198 11.40 -49.87 -15.51
N ALA A 199 10.42 -49.49 -16.34
CA ALA A 199 9.66 -50.42 -17.17
C ALA A 199 10.53 -51.03 -18.28
N GLU A 200 11.45 -50.26 -18.86
CA GLU A 200 12.37 -50.70 -19.91
C GLU A 200 13.49 -51.64 -19.41
N SER A 201 13.83 -51.61 -18.11
CA SER A 201 14.96 -52.39 -17.58
C SER A 201 14.78 -52.77 -16.10
N GLN A 202 14.16 -53.93 -15.86
CA GLN A 202 13.92 -54.47 -14.51
C GLN A 202 15.18 -54.89 -13.72
N ARG A 203 16.35 -54.99 -14.38
CA ARG A 203 17.61 -55.44 -13.73
C ARG A 203 18.50 -54.30 -13.23
N ARG A 204 18.14 -53.05 -13.50
CA ARG A 204 18.96 -51.88 -13.10
C ARG A 204 18.63 -51.42 -11.69
N THR A 205 19.63 -50.90 -10.98
CA THR A 205 19.42 -50.38 -9.63
C THR A 205 18.69 -49.04 -9.67
N VAL A 206 18.09 -48.63 -8.55
CA VAL A 206 17.45 -47.31 -8.43
C VAL A 206 18.45 -46.18 -8.67
N ASP A 207 19.70 -46.34 -8.23
CA ASP A 207 20.75 -45.34 -8.41
C ASP A 207 21.16 -45.18 -9.87
N ASP A 208 21.26 -46.29 -10.63
CA ASP A 208 21.56 -46.24 -12.07
C ASP A 208 20.46 -45.50 -12.83
N LEU A 209 19.19 -45.80 -12.52
CA LEU A 209 18.04 -45.15 -13.14
C LEU A 209 17.99 -43.66 -12.77
N ALA A 210 18.22 -43.32 -11.50
CA ALA A 210 18.22 -41.94 -11.05
C ALA A 210 19.34 -41.10 -11.70
N SER A 211 20.51 -41.71 -11.95
CA SER A 211 21.61 -41.07 -12.68
C SER A 211 21.21 -40.73 -14.13
N ASP A 212 20.56 -41.66 -14.84
CA ASP A 212 20.08 -41.42 -16.20
C ASP A 212 19.00 -40.31 -16.24
N VAL A 213 18.07 -40.34 -15.26
CA VAL A 213 17.06 -39.29 -15.12
C VAL A 213 17.70 -37.94 -14.84
N LEU A 214 18.74 -37.88 -13.99
CA LEU A 214 19.49 -36.66 -13.72
C LEU A 214 20.18 -36.12 -14.98
N GLN A 215 20.84 -36.98 -15.76
CA GLN A 215 21.48 -36.56 -17.01
C GLN A 215 20.45 -36.02 -18.00
N TRP A 216 19.31 -36.70 -18.14
CA TRP A 216 18.20 -36.21 -18.96
C TRP A 216 17.68 -34.86 -18.49
N PHE A 217 17.50 -34.67 -17.18
CA PHE A 217 17.01 -33.45 -16.56
C PHE A 217 17.93 -32.25 -16.77
N LEU A 218 19.24 -32.45 -16.59
CA LEU A 218 20.25 -31.42 -16.80
C LEU A 218 20.35 -31.00 -18.28
N ALA A 219 20.03 -31.91 -19.21
CA ALA A 219 19.98 -31.62 -20.64
C ALA A 219 18.72 -30.85 -21.06
N GLN A 220 17.66 -30.81 -20.23
CA GLN A 220 16.45 -30.07 -20.59
C GLN A 220 16.65 -28.56 -20.46
N PRO A 221 16.09 -27.75 -21.38
CA PRO A 221 16.12 -26.30 -21.25
C PRO A 221 15.20 -25.81 -20.11
N GLY A 222 15.28 -24.51 -19.84
CA GLY A 222 14.40 -23.82 -18.89
C GLY A 222 14.80 -23.97 -17.43
N ASP A 223 14.30 -23.04 -16.63
CA ASP A 223 14.54 -22.99 -15.19
C ASP A 223 13.98 -24.21 -14.46
N LYS A 224 14.72 -24.66 -13.44
CA LYS A 224 14.40 -25.86 -12.67
C LYS A 224 13.59 -25.59 -11.42
N MET A 225 13.56 -24.33 -11.00
CA MET A 225 12.83 -23.82 -9.85
C MET A 225 12.55 -22.33 -10.06
N ASN A 226 11.79 -21.74 -9.14
CA ASN A 226 11.49 -20.32 -9.11
C ASN A 226 12.72 -19.42 -9.39
N PRO A 227 12.71 -18.60 -10.46
CA PRO A 227 13.84 -17.76 -10.84
C PRO A 227 14.13 -16.65 -9.83
N LEU A 228 13.17 -16.25 -8.99
CA LEU A 228 13.38 -15.24 -7.95
C LEU A 228 14.37 -15.73 -6.87
N LEU A 229 14.49 -17.05 -6.68
CA LEU A 229 15.51 -17.64 -5.82
C LEU A 229 16.92 -17.48 -6.41
N ASP A 230 17.09 -16.92 -7.60
CA ASP A 230 18.40 -16.76 -8.23
C ASP A 230 18.73 -15.28 -8.48
N ILE A 231 18.07 -14.36 -7.79
CA ILE A 231 18.39 -12.93 -7.81
C ILE A 231 19.28 -12.59 -6.60
N ALA A 232 20.44 -11.99 -6.85
CA ALA A 232 21.39 -11.64 -5.79
C ALA A 232 20.82 -10.55 -4.87
N GLY A 233 20.81 -10.84 -3.57
CA GLY A 233 20.29 -9.92 -2.53
C GLY A 233 18.77 -9.95 -2.34
N LEU A 234 18.06 -10.85 -3.05
CA LEU A 234 16.63 -11.07 -2.89
C LEU A 234 16.37 -12.36 -2.12
N ASP A 235 15.56 -12.29 -1.07
CA ASP A 235 14.98 -13.44 -0.39
C ASP A 235 13.45 -13.43 -0.54
N PRO A 236 12.86 -14.21 -1.46
CA PRO A 236 11.43 -14.14 -1.71
C PRO A 236 10.53 -14.50 -0.52
N SER A 237 11.07 -15.12 0.54
CA SER A 237 10.31 -15.39 1.77
C SER A 237 10.29 -14.22 2.74
N GLN A 238 11.32 -13.37 2.74
CA GLN A 238 11.43 -12.22 3.65
C GLN A 238 11.17 -10.88 2.95
N ASP A 239 11.35 -10.84 1.63
CA ASP A 239 11.35 -9.62 0.84
C ASP A 239 9.95 -9.29 0.27
N THR A 240 8.92 -9.77 0.96
CA THR A 240 7.51 -9.64 0.61
C THR A 240 6.83 -8.73 1.64
N PRO A 241 7.02 -7.40 1.57
CA PRO A 241 6.51 -6.48 2.59
C PRO A 241 4.99 -6.61 2.75
N LEU A 242 4.51 -6.42 3.98
CA LEU A 242 3.09 -6.42 4.30
C LEU A 242 2.34 -5.40 3.44
N GLU A 243 1.43 -5.90 2.61
CA GLU A 243 0.63 -5.07 1.69
C GLU A 243 -0.69 -4.64 2.36
N LEU A 244 -0.87 -3.32 2.53
CA LEU A 244 -1.93 -2.75 3.34
C LEU A 244 -3.34 -3.01 2.79
N LEU A 245 -3.54 -2.99 1.46
CA LEU A 245 -4.85 -3.19 0.86
C LEU A 245 -5.37 -4.62 1.09
N HIS A 246 -4.53 -5.62 0.83
CA HIS A 246 -4.90 -7.02 0.89
C HIS A 246 -4.79 -7.59 2.30
N THR A 247 -3.83 -7.15 3.10
CA THR A 247 -3.63 -7.68 4.46
C THR A 247 -4.51 -6.97 5.47
N ILE A 248 -4.59 -5.63 5.43
CA ILE A 248 -5.35 -4.86 6.41
C ILE A 248 -6.80 -4.64 5.93
N LEU A 249 -7.02 -3.98 4.78
CA LEU A 249 -8.38 -3.62 4.37
C LEU A 249 -9.23 -4.84 3.96
N LEU A 250 -8.73 -5.64 3.02
CA LEU A 250 -9.39 -6.87 2.53
C LEU A 250 -9.06 -8.10 3.38
N GLY A 251 -8.34 -7.92 4.49
CA GLY A 251 -8.06 -8.94 5.51
C GLY A 251 -8.66 -8.53 6.84
N VAL A 252 -7.85 -7.96 7.72
CA VAL A 252 -8.21 -7.57 9.10
C VAL A 252 -9.58 -6.88 9.18
N ILE A 253 -9.75 -5.74 8.51
CA ILE A 253 -10.98 -4.94 8.57
C ILE A 253 -12.17 -5.70 7.99
N LYS A 254 -11.95 -6.46 6.92
CA LYS A 254 -12.97 -7.34 6.33
C LYS A 254 -13.37 -8.47 7.27
N TYR A 255 -12.45 -9.05 8.03
CA TYR A 255 -12.76 -10.09 9.02
C TYR A 255 -13.60 -9.54 10.16
N ILE A 256 -13.21 -8.39 10.71
CA ILE A 256 -13.99 -7.67 11.72
C ILE A 256 -15.39 -7.36 11.18
N TRP A 257 -15.48 -6.74 10.01
CA TRP A 257 -16.75 -6.42 9.39
C TRP A 257 -17.62 -7.65 9.18
N HIS A 258 -17.08 -8.74 8.64
CA HIS A 258 -17.85 -9.96 8.41
C HIS A 258 -18.34 -10.57 9.72
N HIS A 259 -17.48 -10.66 10.75
CA HIS A 259 -17.87 -11.19 12.05
C HIS A 259 -19.02 -10.37 12.66
N MET A 260 -18.87 -9.05 12.73
CA MET A 260 -19.91 -8.18 13.29
C MET A 260 -21.20 -8.23 12.46
N ASN A 261 -21.06 -8.02 11.14
CA ASN A 261 -22.21 -7.88 10.27
C ASN A 261 -22.96 -9.21 10.06
N THR A 262 -22.29 -10.36 9.98
CA THR A 262 -22.96 -11.64 9.69
C THR A 262 -23.51 -12.28 10.95
N GLU A 263 -22.79 -12.22 12.07
CA GLU A 263 -23.08 -13.05 13.24
C GLU A 263 -23.67 -12.27 14.42
N LYS A 264 -23.51 -10.95 14.47
CA LYS A 264 -23.78 -10.16 15.67
C LYS A 264 -24.84 -9.07 15.47
N TRP A 265 -24.74 -8.28 14.40
CA TRP A 265 -25.65 -7.16 14.15
C TRP A 265 -26.99 -7.61 13.56
N SER A 266 -28.07 -7.17 14.20
CA SER A 266 -29.44 -7.31 13.70
C SER A 266 -29.71 -6.37 12.52
N ASP A 267 -30.85 -6.52 11.86
CA ASP A 267 -31.25 -5.57 10.81
C ASP A 267 -31.51 -4.15 11.37
N THR A 268 -31.97 -4.04 12.61
CA THR A 268 -32.12 -2.76 13.31
C THR A 268 -30.78 -2.07 13.50
N ASP A 269 -29.76 -2.81 13.99
CA ASP A 269 -28.41 -2.29 14.21
C ASP A 269 -27.79 -1.81 12.89
N ARG A 270 -27.96 -2.59 11.81
CA ARG A 270 -27.50 -2.22 10.47
C ARG A 270 -28.20 -0.97 9.95
N HIS A 271 -29.48 -0.77 10.26
CA HIS A 271 -30.22 0.41 9.87
C HIS A 271 -29.74 1.65 10.62
N LEU A 272 -29.52 1.53 11.94
CA LEU A 272 -28.92 2.58 12.75
C LEU A 272 -27.52 2.94 12.23
N LEU A 273 -26.68 1.94 11.96
CA LEU A 273 -25.35 2.14 11.39
C LEU A 273 -25.42 2.85 10.03
N ALA A 274 -26.38 2.52 9.17
CA ALA A 274 -26.57 3.22 7.89
C ALA A 274 -26.83 4.72 8.10
N ILE A 275 -27.68 5.07 9.07
CA ILE A 275 -28.00 6.47 9.40
C ILE A 275 -26.74 7.18 9.91
N CYS A 276 -26.02 6.58 10.85
CA CYS A 276 -24.79 7.13 11.42
C CYS A 276 -23.70 7.34 10.36
N LEU A 277 -23.47 6.34 9.49
CA LEU A 277 -22.50 6.44 8.40
C LEU A 277 -22.89 7.50 7.36
N GLN A 278 -24.19 7.72 7.14
CA GLN A 278 -24.66 8.73 6.20
C GLN A 278 -24.56 10.14 6.76
N SER A 279 -24.63 10.29 8.08
CA SER A 279 -24.52 11.58 8.78
C SER A 279 -23.09 11.99 9.13
N THR A 280 -22.10 11.11 8.93
CA THR A 280 -20.68 11.42 9.15
C THR A 280 -20.23 12.64 8.35
N ASP A 281 -19.68 13.64 9.04
CA ASP A 281 -18.93 14.71 8.36
C ASP A 281 -17.60 14.13 7.88
N ILE A 282 -17.45 14.03 6.56
CA ILE A 282 -16.25 13.51 5.92
C ILE A 282 -15.23 14.59 5.60
N THR A 283 -15.44 15.83 6.07
CA THR A 283 -14.46 16.89 5.85
C THR A 283 -13.12 16.53 6.48
N GLY A 284 -12.03 16.71 5.75
CA GLY A 284 -10.67 16.31 6.17
C GLY A 284 -10.36 14.84 5.90
N LEU A 285 -11.36 14.00 5.59
CA LEU A 285 -11.13 12.62 5.18
C LEU A 285 -10.93 12.57 3.66
N THR A 286 -9.84 11.93 3.21
CA THR A 286 -9.59 11.68 1.78
C THR A 286 -10.40 10.46 1.30
N ILE A 287 -11.74 10.54 1.40
CA ILE A 287 -12.69 9.50 1.02
C ILE A 287 -13.81 10.07 0.13
N PRO A 288 -14.39 9.27 -0.79
CA PRO A 288 -15.57 9.69 -1.53
C PRO A 288 -16.80 9.80 -0.62
N PRO A 289 -17.88 10.47 -1.06
CA PRO A 289 -19.15 10.48 -0.34
C PRO A 289 -19.60 9.09 0.07
N ILE A 290 -19.95 8.94 1.35
CA ILE A 290 -20.36 7.65 1.92
C ILE A 290 -21.74 7.30 1.38
N ARG A 291 -21.83 6.16 0.68
CA ARG A 291 -23.09 5.59 0.21
C ARG A 291 -23.57 4.54 1.20
N ALA A 292 -24.01 4.97 2.38
CA ALA A 292 -24.24 4.08 3.51
C ALA A 292 -25.30 3.00 3.20
N ALA A 293 -26.42 3.40 2.58
CA ALA A 293 -27.47 2.46 2.16
C ALA A 293 -26.94 1.37 1.22
N TYR A 294 -26.07 1.74 0.27
CA TYR A 294 -25.42 0.78 -0.61
C TYR A 294 -24.48 -0.15 0.16
N MET A 295 -23.68 0.39 1.08
CA MET A 295 -22.74 -0.41 1.88
C MET A 295 -23.47 -1.45 2.73
N ILE A 296 -24.61 -1.10 3.33
CA ILE A 296 -25.42 -2.05 4.10
C ILE A 296 -26.18 -3.02 3.19
N GLN A 297 -26.75 -2.57 2.08
CA GLN A 297 -27.44 -3.45 1.12
C GLN A 297 -26.49 -4.51 0.54
N TYR A 298 -25.27 -4.12 0.20
CA TYR A 298 -24.25 -4.99 -0.40
C TYR A 298 -23.12 -5.32 0.59
N LYS A 299 -23.47 -5.49 1.87
CA LYS A 299 -22.55 -5.73 3.00
C LYS A 299 -21.51 -6.85 2.80
N ASN A 300 -21.80 -7.84 1.96
CA ASN A 300 -20.89 -8.95 1.65
C ASN A 300 -20.00 -8.72 0.42
N ASN A 301 -20.27 -7.67 -0.37
CA ASN A 301 -19.60 -7.34 -1.63
C ASN A 301 -18.84 -6.00 -1.55
N LEU A 302 -18.39 -5.63 -0.36
CA LEU A 302 -17.58 -4.44 -0.16
C LEU A 302 -16.16 -4.65 -0.72
N ILE A 303 -15.54 -3.55 -1.16
CA ILE A 303 -14.21 -3.51 -1.79
C ILE A 303 -13.30 -2.58 -0.98
N GLY A 304 -12.01 -2.53 -1.33
CA GLY A 304 -10.97 -1.80 -0.59
C GLY A 304 -11.36 -0.39 -0.16
N LYS A 305 -11.93 0.43 -1.06
CA LYS A 305 -12.37 1.80 -0.72
C LYS A 305 -13.43 1.86 0.38
N HIS A 306 -14.36 0.90 0.43
CA HIS A 306 -15.39 0.86 1.46
C HIS A 306 -14.78 0.48 2.81
N PHE A 307 -13.86 -0.49 2.82
CA PHE A 307 -13.15 -0.87 4.04
C PHE A 307 -12.21 0.23 4.52
N LYS A 308 -11.58 0.99 3.62
CA LYS A 308 -10.79 2.19 3.98
C LYS A 308 -11.64 3.27 4.65
N THR A 309 -12.88 3.46 4.19
CA THR A 309 -13.86 4.33 4.86
C THR A 309 -14.22 3.78 6.23
N LEU A 310 -14.64 2.51 6.32
CA LEU A 310 -15.05 1.88 7.58
C LEU A 310 -13.93 1.91 8.62
N MET A 311 -12.70 1.58 8.23
CA MET A 311 -11.51 1.65 9.07
C MET A 311 -11.33 3.00 9.77
N GLN A 312 -11.66 4.11 9.09
CA GLN A 312 -11.48 5.46 9.63
C GLN A 312 -12.61 5.90 10.58
N ILE A 313 -13.84 5.43 10.35
CA ILE A 313 -15.02 6.03 11.01
C ILE A 313 -15.84 5.07 11.85
N LEU A 314 -15.66 3.74 11.68
CA LEU A 314 -16.56 2.75 12.28
C LEU A 314 -16.55 2.83 13.81
N VAL A 315 -15.38 3.07 14.42
CA VAL A 315 -15.23 3.15 15.88
C VAL A 315 -16.17 4.20 16.52
N PHE A 316 -16.54 5.26 15.80
CA PHE A 316 -17.42 6.33 16.29
C PHE A 316 -18.91 5.99 16.21
N HIS A 317 -19.29 4.90 15.55
CA HIS A 317 -20.68 4.61 15.20
C HIS A 317 -21.22 3.30 15.76
N ILE A 318 -20.40 2.55 16.51
CA ILE A 318 -20.74 1.19 16.95
C ILE A 318 -21.08 1.08 18.44
N HIS A 319 -20.91 2.13 19.24
CA HIS A 319 -21.00 2.05 20.71
C HIS A 319 -22.32 1.47 21.21
N GLU A 320 -23.45 1.79 20.57
CA GLU A 320 -24.77 1.29 20.95
C GLU A 320 -25.10 -0.12 20.41
N ILE A 321 -24.26 -0.65 19.52
CA ILE A 321 -24.52 -1.91 18.78
C ILE A 321 -23.38 -2.93 18.90
N SER A 322 -22.45 -2.74 19.84
CA SER A 322 -21.31 -3.63 20.07
C SER A 322 -21.13 -3.99 21.55
N THR A 323 -20.64 -5.20 21.84
CA THR A 323 -20.18 -5.56 23.19
C THR A 323 -18.86 -4.85 23.53
N PRO A 324 -18.44 -4.79 24.81
CA PRO A 324 -17.16 -4.20 25.19
C PRO A 324 -15.94 -4.80 24.46
N GLU A 325 -15.93 -6.11 24.25
CA GLU A 325 -14.85 -6.83 23.55
C GLU A 325 -14.84 -6.47 22.06
N GLN A 326 -16.01 -6.41 21.42
CA GLN A 326 -16.16 -6.01 20.03
C GLN A 326 -15.74 -4.56 19.80
N PHE A 327 -16.10 -3.66 20.72
CA PHE A 327 -15.67 -2.27 20.70
C PHE A 327 -14.15 -2.17 20.84
N THR A 328 -13.56 -2.93 21.76
CA THR A 328 -12.11 -3.00 21.96
C THR A 328 -11.40 -3.48 20.70
N LEU A 329 -11.91 -4.52 20.02
CA LEU A 329 -11.39 -5.01 18.75
C LEU A 329 -11.41 -3.93 17.66
N ILE A 330 -12.55 -3.24 17.48
CA ILE A 330 -12.67 -2.20 16.45
C ILE A 330 -11.79 -0.99 16.78
N LYS A 331 -11.68 -0.62 18.07
CA LYS A 331 -10.78 0.44 18.53
C LYS A 331 -9.32 0.09 18.26
N ALA A 332 -8.88 -1.12 18.64
CA ALA A 332 -7.51 -1.58 18.41
C ALA A 332 -7.17 -1.62 16.91
N ALA A 333 -8.13 -2.06 16.07
CA ALA A 333 -7.94 -2.07 14.62
C ALA A 333 -7.81 -0.65 14.06
N ALA A 334 -8.67 0.29 14.50
CA ALA A 334 -8.58 1.69 14.09
C ALA A 334 -7.25 2.33 14.51
N GLU A 335 -6.80 2.04 15.73
CA GLU A 335 -5.54 2.54 16.29
C GLU A 335 -4.31 2.06 15.51
N LEU A 336 -4.25 0.75 15.21
CA LEU A 336 -3.17 0.18 14.39
C LEU A 336 -3.20 0.80 12.98
N CYS A 337 -4.36 0.84 12.35
CA CYS A 337 -4.49 1.36 10.98
C CYS A 337 -4.05 2.83 10.86
N ALA A 338 -4.35 3.67 11.86
CA ALA A 338 -3.89 5.05 11.86
C ALA A 338 -2.36 5.17 11.82
N ARG A 339 -1.64 4.22 12.44
CA ARG A 339 -0.17 4.20 12.43
C ARG A 339 0.40 3.60 11.16
N LEU A 340 -0.24 2.57 10.59
CA LEU A 340 0.27 1.92 9.37
C LEU A 340 0.22 2.80 8.11
N TRP A 341 -0.67 3.81 8.08
CA TRP A 341 -0.87 4.72 6.94
C TRP A 341 -0.06 6.02 7.02
N VAL A 342 1.17 5.97 7.55
CA VAL A 342 2.09 7.12 7.60
C VAL A 342 3.00 7.18 6.36
N PRO A 343 3.27 8.36 5.79
CA PRO A 343 4.19 8.52 4.64
C PRO A 343 5.66 8.53 5.04
N GLU A 344 5.94 8.88 6.29
CA GLU A 344 7.26 9.13 6.87
C GLU A 344 7.27 8.62 8.32
N ILE A 345 8.45 8.23 8.81
CA ILE A 345 8.68 7.78 10.18
C ILE A 345 9.80 8.66 10.73
N ASP A 346 9.50 9.43 11.76
CA ASP A 346 10.45 10.39 12.35
C ASP A 346 11.50 9.67 13.21
N ASP A 347 11.04 8.80 14.12
CA ASP A 347 11.89 7.93 14.94
C ASP A 347 11.48 6.47 14.71
N MET A 348 12.43 5.66 14.21
CA MET A 348 12.17 4.27 13.84
C MET A 348 11.92 3.39 15.06
N ASP A 349 12.69 3.55 16.13
CA ASP A 349 12.61 2.64 17.28
C ASP A 349 11.36 2.91 18.11
N ASP A 350 11.03 4.18 18.34
CA ASP A 350 9.78 4.58 19.01
C ASP A 350 8.55 4.15 18.19
N TYR A 351 8.58 4.34 16.87
CA TYR A 351 7.50 3.91 15.99
C TYR A 351 7.32 2.39 16.02
N LEU A 352 8.41 1.62 15.96
CA LEU A 352 8.36 0.16 16.02
C LEU A 352 7.79 -0.34 17.35
N ALA A 353 8.18 0.27 18.48
CA ALA A 353 7.62 -0.08 19.79
C ALA A 353 6.10 0.19 19.86
N GLN A 354 5.64 1.31 19.29
CA GLN A 354 4.21 1.62 19.23
C GLN A 354 3.43 0.66 18.32
N ILE A 355 4.01 0.30 17.18
CA ILE A 355 3.40 -0.66 16.25
C ILE A 355 3.31 -2.05 16.88
N GLU A 356 4.36 -2.50 17.58
CA GLU A 356 4.37 -3.79 18.28
C GLU A 356 3.24 -3.87 19.31
N ILE A 357 3.08 -2.83 20.14
CA ILE A 357 1.97 -2.73 21.11
C ILE A 357 0.62 -2.74 20.40
N ALA A 358 0.46 -1.97 19.32
CA ALA A 358 -0.80 -1.89 18.58
C ALA A 358 -1.18 -3.23 17.92
N VAL A 359 -0.20 -3.95 17.36
CA VAL A 359 -0.39 -5.31 16.81
C VAL A 359 -0.78 -6.27 17.92
N ALA A 360 -0.05 -6.30 19.04
CA ALA A 360 -0.36 -7.18 20.16
C ALA A 360 -1.77 -6.93 20.72
N ASN A 361 -2.14 -5.66 20.92
CA ASN A 361 -3.49 -5.28 21.36
C ASN A 361 -4.57 -5.75 20.39
N LEU A 362 -4.34 -5.62 19.08
CA LEU A 362 -5.29 -6.08 18.07
C LEU A 362 -5.46 -7.59 18.09
N LEU A 363 -4.36 -8.36 18.12
CA LEU A 363 -4.41 -9.82 18.13
C LEU A 363 -5.09 -10.33 19.41
N ASN A 364 -4.74 -9.78 20.58
CA ASN A 364 -5.41 -10.12 21.84
C ASN A 364 -6.91 -9.78 21.82
N ALA A 365 -7.30 -8.69 21.16
CA ALA A 365 -8.71 -8.33 21.02
C ALA A 365 -9.46 -9.26 20.06
N PHE A 366 -8.80 -9.81 19.04
CA PHE A 366 -9.37 -10.89 18.22
C PHE A 366 -9.62 -12.13 19.08
N ASP A 367 -8.66 -12.52 19.91
CA ASP A 367 -8.78 -13.69 20.78
C ASP A 367 -9.92 -13.59 21.79
N ALA A 368 -10.16 -12.38 22.32
CA ALA A 368 -11.29 -12.13 23.22
C ALA A 368 -12.65 -12.28 22.54
N VAL A 369 -12.72 -12.10 21.21
CA VAL A 369 -13.96 -12.17 20.42
C VAL A 369 -14.15 -13.55 19.78
N ASP A 370 -13.10 -14.09 19.17
CA ASP A 370 -13.07 -15.38 18.48
C ASP A 370 -11.63 -15.90 18.34
N PRO A 371 -11.15 -16.71 19.30
CA PRO A 371 -9.77 -17.22 19.32
C PRO A 371 -9.45 -18.18 18.16
N LEU A 372 -10.45 -18.68 17.42
CA LEU A 372 -10.19 -19.53 16.26
C LEU A 372 -9.72 -18.71 15.04
N GLN A 373 -9.97 -17.40 15.00
CA GLN A 373 -9.64 -16.59 13.82
C GLN A 373 -8.15 -16.50 13.58
N ILE A 374 -7.33 -16.32 14.62
CA ILE A 374 -5.88 -16.18 14.45
C ILE A 374 -5.24 -17.45 13.85
N LEU A 375 -5.78 -18.63 14.18
CA LEU A 375 -5.33 -19.91 13.63
C LEU A 375 -5.74 -20.13 12.17
N THR A 376 -6.89 -19.58 11.75
CA THR A 376 -7.47 -19.84 10.43
C THR A 376 -7.29 -18.71 9.43
N LYS A 377 -6.98 -17.49 9.90
CA LYS A 377 -6.81 -16.28 9.09
C LYS A 377 -5.35 -15.84 9.11
N ILE A 378 -4.57 -16.39 8.18
CA ILE A 378 -3.13 -16.13 8.08
C ILE A 378 -2.73 -14.65 8.09
N LYS A 379 -3.58 -13.76 7.56
CA LYS A 379 -3.32 -12.31 7.54
C LYS A 379 -3.19 -11.69 8.94
N LEU A 380 -3.78 -12.31 9.97
CA LEU A 380 -3.60 -11.91 11.36
C LEU A 380 -2.18 -12.24 11.82
N HIS A 381 -1.72 -13.48 11.60
CA HIS A 381 -0.34 -13.86 11.91
C HIS A 381 0.70 -13.04 11.13
N LEU A 382 0.42 -12.64 9.88
CA LEU A 382 1.32 -11.75 9.12
C LEU A 382 1.54 -10.38 9.81
N LEU A 383 0.64 -9.93 10.68
CA LEU A 383 0.84 -8.71 11.47
C LEU A 383 2.03 -8.84 12.42
N ALA A 384 2.36 -10.05 12.88
CA ALA A 384 3.53 -10.29 13.73
C ALA A 384 4.86 -10.04 12.99
N HIS A 385 4.84 -9.94 11.66
CA HIS A 385 6.00 -9.58 10.84
C HIS A 385 6.08 -8.08 10.49
N THR A 386 5.11 -7.26 10.93
CA THR A 386 5.03 -5.83 10.58
C THR A 386 6.29 -5.06 10.94
N MET A 387 6.87 -5.32 12.11
CA MET A 387 8.02 -4.63 12.67
C MET A 387 9.27 -4.86 11.82
N GLU A 388 9.53 -6.11 11.42
CA GLU A 388 10.64 -6.46 10.54
C GLU A 388 10.46 -5.80 9.16
N ASP A 389 9.24 -5.83 8.62
CA ASP A 389 8.94 -5.18 7.35
C ASP A 389 9.14 -3.66 7.42
N VAL A 390 8.66 -3.00 8.48
CA VAL A 390 8.85 -1.56 8.68
C VAL A 390 10.32 -1.21 8.82
N ARG A 391 11.08 -1.97 9.62
CA ARG A 391 12.51 -1.73 9.81
C ARG A 391 13.28 -1.84 8.49
N ARG A 392 12.87 -2.77 7.62
CA ARG A 392 13.54 -3.03 6.35
C ARG A 392 13.09 -2.13 5.19
N PHE A 393 11.80 -1.86 5.08
CA PHE A 393 11.20 -1.16 3.93
C PHE A 393 10.77 0.27 4.25
N GLY A 394 10.80 0.66 5.52
CA GLY A 394 10.27 1.93 6.00
C GLY A 394 8.73 1.91 6.05
N PRO A 395 8.08 3.05 5.81
CA PRO A 395 6.63 3.16 5.89
C PRO A 395 5.92 2.21 4.89
N LEU A 396 5.05 1.32 5.41
CA LEU A 396 4.40 0.27 4.61
C LEU A 396 3.50 0.79 3.48
N ILE A 397 3.05 2.05 3.57
CA ILE A 397 2.29 2.68 2.49
C ILE A 397 3.07 2.70 1.16
N ARG A 398 4.41 2.68 1.22
CA ARG A 398 5.29 2.65 0.04
C ARG A 398 5.27 1.29 -0.69
N SER A 399 4.82 0.25 -0.02
CA SER A 399 4.67 -1.11 -0.57
C SER A 399 3.26 -1.40 -1.07
N SER A 400 2.36 -0.40 -1.08
CA SER A 400 0.97 -0.58 -1.52
C SER A 400 0.88 -0.94 -3.00
N THR A 401 0.00 -1.90 -3.31
CA THR A 401 -0.21 -2.35 -4.69
C THR A 401 -1.27 -1.56 -5.46
N GLU A 402 -1.93 -0.58 -4.83
CA GLU A 402 -3.05 0.17 -5.43
C GLU A 402 -2.63 0.88 -6.74
N ILE A 403 -1.39 1.38 -6.82
CA ILE A 403 -0.87 2.04 -8.02
C ILE A 403 -0.70 1.04 -9.18
N TYR A 404 -0.24 -0.19 -8.90
CA TYR A 404 -0.10 -1.24 -9.90
C TYR A 404 -1.48 -1.74 -10.36
N GLU A 405 -2.42 -1.94 -9.44
CA GLU A 405 -3.80 -2.32 -9.76
C GLU A 405 -4.53 -1.26 -10.58
N ALA A 406 -4.30 0.03 -10.30
CA ALA A 406 -4.82 1.12 -11.10
C ALA A 406 -4.28 1.07 -12.54
N PHE A 407 -3.00 0.70 -12.71
CA PHE A 407 -2.38 0.54 -14.03
C PHE A 407 -3.03 -0.59 -14.86
N ASN A 408 -3.62 -1.62 -14.23
CA ASN A 408 -4.41 -2.62 -14.94
C ASN A 408 -5.58 -2.01 -15.74
N GLY A 409 -6.06 -0.82 -15.34
CA GLY A 409 -7.02 -0.06 -16.13
C GLY A 409 -6.46 0.36 -17.49
N VAL A 410 -5.23 0.88 -17.50
CA VAL A 410 -4.48 1.29 -18.70
C VAL A 410 -4.15 0.08 -19.58
N PHE A 411 -3.67 -1.01 -18.97
CA PHE A 411 -3.39 -2.27 -19.67
C PHE A 411 -4.62 -2.78 -20.44
N ARG A 412 -5.78 -2.86 -19.77
CA ARG A 412 -7.02 -3.34 -20.39
C ARG A 412 -7.46 -2.45 -21.55
N LEU A 413 -7.28 -1.12 -21.46
CA LEU A 413 -7.62 -0.22 -22.56
C LEU A 413 -6.70 -0.42 -23.77
N CYS A 414 -5.40 -0.66 -23.55
CA CYS A 414 -4.47 -1.00 -24.64
C CYS A 414 -4.91 -2.26 -25.38
N SER A 415 -5.42 -3.26 -24.64
CA SER A 415 -6.00 -4.48 -25.22
C SER A 415 -7.31 -4.20 -25.97
N VAL A 416 -8.28 -3.51 -25.35
CA VAL A 416 -9.62 -3.23 -25.89
C VAL A 416 -9.59 -2.41 -27.18
N TYR A 417 -8.62 -1.50 -27.32
CA TYR A 417 -8.48 -0.66 -28.51
C TYR A 417 -7.44 -1.20 -29.51
N SER A 418 -6.99 -2.44 -29.34
CA SER A 418 -6.12 -3.13 -30.31
C SER A 418 -6.96 -3.80 -31.42
N ASN A 419 -6.28 -4.36 -32.43
CA ASN A 419 -6.97 -5.20 -33.42
C ASN A 419 -7.20 -6.64 -32.94
N HIS A 420 -6.79 -6.95 -31.70
CA HIS A 420 -6.92 -8.25 -31.05
C HIS A 420 -6.20 -9.44 -31.72
N LEU A 421 -5.39 -9.21 -32.76
CA LEU A 421 -4.64 -10.28 -33.44
C LEU A 421 -3.39 -10.69 -32.66
N ALA A 422 -2.73 -9.74 -31.99
CA ALA A 422 -1.56 -10.00 -31.15
C ALA A 422 -1.59 -9.10 -29.90
N PRO A 423 -2.49 -9.36 -28.93
CA PRO A 423 -2.73 -8.46 -27.80
C PRO A 423 -1.47 -8.09 -27.02
N SER A 424 -0.59 -9.06 -26.69
CA SER A 424 0.67 -8.77 -25.99
C SER A 424 1.56 -7.79 -26.75
N ARG A 425 1.71 -7.98 -28.07
CA ARG A 425 2.53 -7.09 -28.91
C ARG A 425 1.95 -5.69 -28.98
N ASP A 426 0.64 -5.59 -29.14
CA ASP A 426 -0.04 -4.31 -29.31
C ASP A 426 -0.01 -3.50 -27.99
N ILE A 427 -0.19 -4.18 -26.86
CA ILE A 427 -0.02 -3.60 -25.52
C ILE A 427 1.43 -3.12 -25.34
N ALA A 428 2.42 -3.94 -25.63
CA ALA A 428 3.83 -3.57 -25.51
C ALA A 428 4.18 -2.32 -26.34
N ARG A 429 3.71 -2.25 -27.60
CA ARG A 429 3.91 -1.08 -28.47
C ARG A 429 3.23 0.17 -27.92
N LYS A 430 2.01 0.04 -27.40
CA LYS A 430 1.27 1.18 -26.83
C LYS A 430 1.92 1.67 -25.55
N SER A 431 2.32 0.77 -24.65
CA SER A 431 3.08 1.08 -23.43
C SER A 431 4.39 1.80 -23.76
N ALA A 432 5.19 1.27 -24.70
CA ALA A 432 6.41 1.93 -25.15
C ALA A 432 6.17 3.32 -25.74
N SER A 433 5.04 3.54 -26.42
CA SER A 433 4.67 4.86 -26.94
C SER A 433 4.32 5.84 -25.81
N MET A 434 3.60 5.38 -24.78
CA MET A 434 3.27 6.20 -23.60
C MET A 434 4.53 6.56 -22.82
N ASP A 435 5.43 5.61 -22.58
CA ASP A 435 6.69 5.86 -21.86
C ASP A 435 7.62 6.78 -22.65
N ARG A 436 7.64 6.71 -23.99
CA ARG A 436 8.36 7.67 -24.83
C ARG A 436 7.84 9.09 -24.65
N VAL A 437 6.51 9.27 -24.59
CA VAL A 437 5.91 10.59 -24.35
C VAL A 437 6.29 11.10 -22.96
N LYS A 438 6.22 10.25 -21.92
CA LYS A 438 6.68 10.61 -20.56
C LYS A 438 8.13 11.06 -20.58
N HIS A 439 9.03 10.25 -21.15
CA HIS A 439 10.47 10.52 -21.24
C HIS A 439 10.77 11.84 -21.93
N ILE A 440 10.15 12.11 -23.07
CA ILE A 440 10.34 13.35 -23.83
C ILE A 440 9.85 14.56 -23.04
N LEU A 441 8.62 14.51 -22.53
CA LEU A 441 8.00 15.64 -21.83
C LEU A 441 8.64 15.93 -20.47
N SER A 442 9.22 14.92 -19.82
CA SER A 442 9.94 15.09 -18.55
C SER A 442 11.39 15.54 -18.73
N GLY A 443 11.83 15.81 -19.96
CA GLY A 443 13.19 16.24 -20.24
C GLY A 443 14.23 15.12 -20.27
N GLY A 444 13.82 13.89 -20.54
CA GLY A 444 14.72 12.77 -20.79
C GLY A 444 15.58 12.98 -22.04
N TYR A 445 16.78 12.41 -22.02
CA TYR A 445 17.74 12.45 -23.11
C TYR A 445 17.73 11.15 -23.93
N TRP A 446 18.06 11.23 -25.21
CA TRP A 446 18.27 10.06 -26.06
C TRP A 446 19.44 10.32 -27.01
N VAL A 447 20.05 9.24 -27.51
CA VAL A 447 21.12 9.35 -28.51
C VAL A 447 20.47 9.60 -29.86
N ASP A 448 20.81 10.74 -30.48
CA ASP A 448 20.40 11.02 -31.84
C ASP A 448 21.17 10.12 -32.83
N SER A 449 20.42 9.52 -33.75
CA SER A 449 20.96 8.52 -34.67
C SER A 449 22.00 9.09 -35.64
N GLN A 450 21.89 10.39 -35.97
CA GLN A 450 22.75 11.07 -36.95
C GLN A 450 24.00 11.65 -36.28
N SER A 451 23.83 12.46 -35.24
CA SER A 451 24.93 13.13 -34.53
C SER A 451 25.67 12.22 -33.55
N LYS A 452 25.06 11.09 -33.15
CA LYS A 452 25.54 10.20 -32.07
C LYS A 452 25.72 10.91 -30.73
N GLN A 453 25.09 12.07 -30.54
CA GLN A 453 25.13 12.84 -29.31
C GLN A 453 23.84 12.65 -28.50
N TRP A 454 23.94 12.87 -27.20
CA TRP A 454 22.76 12.96 -26.33
C TRP A 454 22.02 14.26 -26.62
N VAL A 455 20.76 14.13 -27.01
CA VAL A 455 19.86 15.27 -27.28
C VAL A 455 18.62 15.19 -26.40
N GLN A 456 17.94 16.32 -26.27
CA GLN A 456 16.69 16.48 -25.53
C GLN A 456 15.69 17.22 -26.42
N ALA A 457 14.41 17.14 -26.08
CA ALA A 457 13.39 17.97 -26.72
C ALA A 457 13.65 19.46 -26.48
N GLY A 458 13.28 20.31 -27.45
CA GLY A 458 13.37 21.76 -27.30
C GLY A 458 12.41 22.31 -26.23
N GLY A 459 12.70 23.51 -25.72
CA GLY A 459 11.97 24.13 -24.61
C GLY A 459 10.44 24.12 -24.80
N ALA A 460 9.95 24.47 -25.99
CA ALA A 460 8.52 24.49 -26.28
C ALA A 460 7.81 23.13 -26.08
N VAL A 461 8.51 22.00 -26.24
CA VAL A 461 7.96 20.66 -25.98
C VAL A 461 7.98 20.35 -24.48
N LEU A 462 9.06 20.73 -23.79
CA LEU A 462 9.19 20.52 -22.34
C LEU A 462 8.16 21.34 -21.56
N ASP A 463 7.88 22.56 -22.02
CA ASP A 463 6.92 23.47 -21.40
C ASP A 463 5.49 22.91 -21.40
N VAL A 464 5.14 22.02 -22.34
CA VAL A 464 3.82 21.37 -22.39
C VAL A 464 3.46 20.68 -21.07
N LEU A 465 4.43 20.01 -20.43
CA LEU A 465 4.18 19.35 -19.15
C LEU A 465 3.88 20.35 -18.03
N GLN A 466 4.42 21.57 -18.11
CA GLN A 466 4.22 22.62 -17.11
C GLN A 466 2.95 23.44 -17.37
N SER A 467 2.62 23.70 -18.64
CA SER A 467 1.52 24.59 -19.02
C SER A 467 0.18 23.88 -19.22
N ASP A 468 0.18 22.61 -19.65
CA ASP A 468 -1.05 21.89 -20.02
C ASP A 468 -1.56 21.01 -18.88
N ARG A 469 -2.59 21.50 -18.18
CA ARG A 469 -3.27 20.74 -17.11
C ARG A 469 -3.92 19.45 -17.60
N GLY A 470 -4.33 19.40 -18.86
CA GLY A 470 -4.86 18.18 -19.49
C GLY A 470 -3.77 17.12 -19.55
N VAL A 471 -2.59 17.44 -20.08
CA VAL A 471 -1.44 16.54 -20.13
C VAL A 471 -1.01 16.11 -18.74
N GLN A 472 -0.90 17.04 -17.79
CA GLN A 472 -0.56 16.73 -16.39
C GLN A 472 -1.50 15.69 -15.80
N ARG A 473 -2.83 15.88 -15.93
CA ARG A 473 -3.83 14.93 -15.45
C ARG A 473 -3.68 13.56 -16.10
N HIS A 474 -3.50 13.49 -17.42
CA HIS A 474 -3.34 12.22 -18.13
C HIS A 474 -2.08 11.46 -17.70
N LEU A 475 -1.00 12.19 -17.40
CA LEU A 475 0.28 11.63 -16.94
C LEU A 475 0.32 11.36 -15.42
N GLY A 476 -0.77 11.66 -14.70
CA GLY A 476 -0.80 11.56 -13.23
C GLY A 476 0.12 12.57 -12.53
N TRP A 477 0.52 13.63 -13.22
CA TRP A 477 1.36 14.70 -12.67
C TRP A 477 0.51 15.70 -11.89
N VAL A 478 0.91 16.02 -10.66
CA VAL A 478 0.27 17.02 -9.82
C VAL A 478 1.29 18.12 -9.54
N SER A 479 0.94 19.36 -9.89
CA SER A 479 1.76 20.52 -9.54
C SER A 479 1.83 20.67 -8.03
N GLN A 480 3.03 20.68 -7.46
CA GLN A 480 3.28 21.00 -6.05
C GLN A 480 3.02 22.50 -5.82
N THR A 481 1.75 22.89 -5.78
CA THR A 481 1.41 24.22 -5.27
C THR A 481 1.31 24.06 -3.77
N ALA A 482 2.39 24.40 -3.04
CA ALA A 482 2.37 24.34 -1.59
C ALA A 482 1.23 25.24 -1.07
N ALA A 483 0.34 24.66 -0.27
CA ALA A 483 -0.62 25.45 0.48
C ALA A 483 0.19 26.40 1.39
N VAL A 484 -0.23 27.66 1.49
CA VAL A 484 0.38 28.62 2.41
C VAL A 484 -0.50 28.65 3.65
N PRO A 485 -0.06 28.09 4.80
CA PRO A 485 -0.86 28.08 6.02
C PRO A 485 -1.34 29.48 6.40
N GLY A 486 -2.58 29.59 6.86
CA GLY A 486 -3.20 30.87 7.22
C GLY A 486 -3.76 31.66 6.04
N LYS A 487 -3.49 31.25 4.79
CA LYS A 487 -4.04 31.93 3.61
C LYS A 487 -5.54 31.69 3.53
N VAL A 488 -6.31 32.78 3.55
CA VAL A 488 -7.75 32.77 3.27
C VAL A 488 -7.99 33.17 1.82
N GLU A 489 -8.59 32.27 1.04
CA GLU A 489 -9.04 32.58 -0.31
C GLU A 489 -10.42 33.23 -0.24
N PRO A 490 -10.60 34.46 -0.74
CA PRO A 490 -11.88 35.14 -0.65
C PRO A 490 -12.91 34.53 -1.60
N LYS A 491 -14.20 34.60 -1.24
CA LYS A 491 -15.28 34.24 -2.17
C LYS A 491 -15.24 35.14 -3.42
N PRO A 492 -15.69 34.66 -4.60
CA PRO A 492 -15.76 35.48 -5.81
C PRO A 492 -16.57 36.77 -5.59
N LEU A 493 -15.98 37.93 -5.96
CA LEU A 493 -16.55 39.28 -5.76
C LEU A 493 -17.99 39.41 -6.26
N ARG A 494 -18.30 38.81 -7.42
CA ARG A 494 -19.65 38.84 -8.00
C ARG A 494 -20.75 38.23 -7.12
N LYS A 495 -20.38 37.38 -6.15
CA LYS A 495 -21.33 36.65 -5.29
C LYS A 495 -21.31 37.09 -3.82
N ASN A 496 -20.32 37.86 -3.38
CA ASN A 496 -20.19 38.31 -1.97
C ASN A 496 -19.58 39.71 -1.90
N PRO A 497 -20.37 40.76 -1.58
CA PRO A 497 -19.84 42.10 -1.36
C PRO A 497 -18.97 42.17 -0.11
N THR A 498 -18.17 43.23 0.01
CA THR A 498 -17.39 43.51 1.21
C THR A 498 -18.30 43.77 2.41
N VAL A 499 -17.83 43.39 3.60
CA VAL A 499 -18.51 43.58 4.88
C VAL A 499 -17.67 44.53 5.73
N GLU A 500 -18.33 45.48 6.41
CA GLU A 500 -17.66 46.36 7.39
C GLU A 500 -17.22 45.54 8.60
N TRP A 501 -16.04 45.86 9.14
CA TRP A 501 -15.48 45.17 10.31
C TRP A 501 -16.48 45.09 11.47
N GLU A 502 -17.16 46.19 11.80
CA GLU A 502 -18.13 46.26 12.90
C GLU A 502 -19.34 45.30 12.78
N ARG A 503 -19.61 44.82 11.56
CA ARG A 503 -20.71 43.87 11.28
C ARG A 503 -20.28 42.41 11.34
N SER A 504 -18.98 42.15 11.44
CA SER A 504 -18.44 40.80 11.47
C SER A 504 -18.69 40.08 12.80
N ALA A 505 -18.65 38.75 12.77
CA ALA A 505 -18.63 37.96 14.01
C ALA A 505 -17.32 38.17 14.77
N ALA A 506 -16.20 38.34 14.06
CA ALA A 506 -14.89 38.64 14.65
C ALA A 506 -14.91 39.91 15.53
N PHE A 507 -15.52 41.00 15.05
CA PHE A 507 -15.65 42.24 15.82
C PHE A 507 -16.41 42.06 17.13
N LYS A 508 -17.54 41.33 17.09
CA LYS A 508 -18.37 41.08 18.29
C LYS A 508 -17.61 40.33 19.39
N GLN A 509 -16.59 39.58 19.02
CA GLN A 509 -15.74 38.81 19.94
C GLN A 509 -14.38 39.49 20.18
N TRP A 510 -14.15 40.67 19.62
CA TRP A 510 -12.88 41.37 19.75
C TRP A 510 -12.78 42.03 21.14
N SER A 511 -11.72 41.70 21.89
CA SER A 511 -11.44 42.31 23.19
C SER A 511 -10.10 43.06 23.16
N ALA A 512 -9.84 43.87 24.19
CA ALA A 512 -8.57 44.59 24.33
C ALA A 512 -7.35 43.65 24.42
N ALA A 513 -7.55 42.41 24.87
CA ALA A 513 -6.51 41.39 24.96
C ALA A 513 -6.03 40.91 23.56
N ASN A 514 -6.88 41.01 22.53
CA ASN A 514 -6.54 40.59 21.16
C ASN A 514 -5.67 41.63 20.40
N GLY A 515 -5.27 42.72 21.05
CA GLY A 515 -4.50 43.81 20.45
C GLY A 515 -5.35 44.85 19.70
N PRO A 516 -4.71 45.73 18.89
CA PRO A 516 -5.39 46.82 18.20
C PRO A 516 -6.41 46.30 17.19
N SER A 517 -7.67 46.67 17.37
CA SER A 517 -8.76 46.29 16.46
C SER A 517 -8.64 47.01 15.12
N PRO A 518 -9.00 46.36 14.00
CA PRO A 518 -9.24 47.06 12.73
C PRO A 518 -10.24 48.22 12.88
N GLN A 519 -10.15 49.21 11.98
CA GLN A 519 -11.07 50.34 11.98
C GLN A 519 -12.53 49.85 11.75
N PRO A 520 -13.53 50.36 12.48
CA PRO A 520 -14.93 49.89 12.39
C PRO A 520 -15.49 49.84 10.96
N HIS A 521 -15.17 50.84 10.14
CA HIS A 521 -15.62 50.96 8.75
C HIS A 521 -14.63 50.38 7.72
N SER A 522 -13.59 49.66 8.17
CA SER A 522 -12.70 48.94 7.24
C SER A 522 -13.48 47.83 6.52
N LEU A 523 -13.18 47.65 5.23
CA LEU A 523 -13.90 46.72 4.36
C LEU A 523 -13.18 45.39 4.25
N TRP A 524 -13.88 44.31 4.58
CA TRP A 524 -13.38 42.95 4.60
C TRP A 524 -14.11 42.08 3.59
N ARG A 525 -13.45 41.03 3.10
CA ARG A 525 -14.06 40.02 2.23
C ARG A 525 -14.29 38.74 3.00
N LEU A 526 -15.46 38.13 2.80
CA LEU A 526 -15.74 36.80 3.34
C LEU A 526 -14.87 35.75 2.64
N GLY A 527 -14.17 34.96 3.44
CA GLY A 527 -13.38 33.82 3.03
C GLY A 527 -14.25 32.69 2.49
N HIS A 528 -13.74 31.99 1.49
CA HIS A 528 -14.28 30.74 0.98
C HIS A 528 -13.57 29.55 1.64
N THR A 529 -12.25 29.59 1.68
CA THR A 529 -11.37 28.52 2.14
C THR A 529 -10.18 29.11 2.90
N LEU A 530 -9.77 28.44 3.98
CA LEU A 530 -8.56 28.70 4.75
C LEU A 530 -7.61 27.52 4.56
N SER A 531 -6.33 27.75 4.29
CA SER A 531 -5.33 26.69 4.33
C SER A 531 -4.84 26.45 5.76
N ALA A 532 -5.10 25.26 6.31
CA ALA A 532 -4.58 24.83 7.60
C ALA A 532 -3.07 24.57 7.55
N GLN A 533 -2.45 24.40 8.72
CA GLN A 533 -1.04 23.98 8.83
C GLN A 533 -0.78 22.60 8.20
N SER A 534 -1.76 21.70 8.28
CA SER A 534 -1.72 20.40 7.60
C SER A 534 -1.75 20.50 6.06
N GLY A 535 -2.02 21.70 5.52
CA GLY A 535 -2.26 21.93 4.10
C GLY A 535 -3.73 21.75 3.68
N ASP A 536 -4.59 21.28 4.58
CA ASP A 536 -6.01 21.07 4.29
C ASP A 536 -6.75 22.39 4.03
N ALA A 537 -7.71 22.34 3.10
CA ALA A 537 -8.60 23.47 2.84
C ALA A 537 -9.82 23.40 3.76
N VAL A 538 -9.87 24.30 4.74
CA VAL A 538 -10.92 24.40 5.75
C VAL A 538 -11.94 25.47 5.38
N ARG A 539 -13.20 25.27 5.75
CA ARG A 539 -14.34 26.16 5.45
C ARG A 539 -15.14 26.46 6.70
N VAL A 540 -16.02 27.46 6.59
CA VAL A 540 -17.05 27.70 7.62
C VAL A 540 -17.84 26.41 7.87
N SER A 541 -18.16 26.17 9.14
CA SER A 541 -18.75 24.97 9.72
C SER A 541 -17.84 23.77 9.91
N ASN A 542 -16.58 23.80 9.46
CA ASN A 542 -15.65 22.73 9.74
C ASN A 542 -15.11 22.80 11.17
N TRP A 543 -14.86 21.62 11.73
CA TRP A 543 -14.20 21.46 13.01
C TRP A 543 -12.69 21.55 12.84
N VAL A 544 -12.04 22.28 13.74
CA VAL A 544 -10.60 22.49 13.75
C VAL A 544 -10.03 22.41 15.16
N LEU A 545 -8.81 21.90 15.23
CA LEU A 545 -7.88 22.28 16.30
C LEU A 545 -7.13 23.51 15.81
N ALA A 546 -7.15 24.58 16.58
CA ALA A 546 -6.44 25.81 16.27
C ALA A 546 -5.62 26.23 17.49
N LYS A 547 -4.54 26.95 17.24
CA LYS A 547 -3.98 27.83 18.25
C LYS A 547 -4.77 29.13 18.16
N ASP A 548 -5.41 29.51 19.25
CA ASP A 548 -5.97 30.86 19.36
C ASP A 548 -4.85 31.89 19.35
N LEU A 549 -5.24 33.16 19.53
CA LEU A 549 -4.28 34.25 19.56
C LEU A 549 -3.28 34.12 20.72
N GLN A 550 -3.26 33.08 21.56
CA GLN A 550 -2.47 32.94 22.81
C GLN A 550 -1.67 31.66 22.83
N GLU A 551 -1.67 30.96 21.71
CA GLU A 551 -1.01 29.69 21.60
C GLU A 551 -1.62 28.60 22.51
N ARG A 552 -2.84 28.77 23.07
CA ARG A 552 -3.51 27.60 23.65
C ARG A 552 -4.18 26.82 22.52
N THR A 553 -4.19 25.51 22.66
CA THR A 553 -4.89 24.66 21.71
C THR A 553 -6.38 24.70 22.02
N VAL A 554 -7.16 25.20 21.08
CA VAL A 554 -8.63 25.21 21.15
C VAL A 554 -9.22 24.28 20.11
N PHE A 555 -10.27 23.58 20.52
CA PHE A 555 -11.14 22.83 19.62
C PHE A 555 -12.38 23.66 19.35
N GLY A 556 -12.73 23.82 18.08
CA GLY A 556 -13.87 24.64 17.72
C GLY A 556 -14.35 24.42 16.30
N ARG A 557 -15.49 25.01 16.00
CA ARG A 557 -16.08 25.01 14.67
C ARG A 557 -15.93 26.40 14.05
N ILE A 558 -15.44 26.49 12.81
CA ILE A 558 -15.30 27.78 12.13
C ILE A 558 -16.67 28.41 11.92
N SER A 559 -16.88 29.61 12.45
CA SER A 559 -18.11 30.39 12.27
C SER A 559 -17.95 31.50 11.22
N GLU A 560 -16.74 32.01 11.02
CA GLU A 560 -16.47 33.08 10.04
C GLU A 560 -15.01 33.03 9.55
N LEU A 561 -14.83 33.36 8.26
CA LEU A 561 -13.53 33.62 7.65
C LEU A 561 -13.56 35.01 7.02
N LEU A 562 -12.58 35.85 7.34
CA LEU A 562 -12.44 37.21 6.80
C LEU A 562 -11.04 37.41 6.24
N THR A 563 -10.94 38.20 5.19
CA THR A 563 -9.65 38.63 4.65
C THR A 563 -9.71 40.02 4.04
N ALA A 564 -8.65 40.79 4.26
CA ALA A 564 -8.39 42.07 3.63
C ALA A 564 -6.86 42.18 3.40
N ASP A 565 -6.46 42.47 2.17
CA ASP A 565 -5.06 42.53 1.74
C ASP A 565 -4.23 41.29 2.15
N LYS A 566 -3.28 41.45 3.08
CA LYS A 566 -2.42 40.39 3.63
C LYS A 566 -2.89 39.84 4.99
N THR A 567 -4.01 40.34 5.51
CA THR A 567 -4.53 39.99 6.83
C THR A 567 -5.76 39.12 6.69
N ALA A 568 -5.88 38.14 7.58
CA ALA A 568 -7.05 37.27 7.67
C ALA A 568 -7.44 37.06 9.13
N PHE A 569 -8.75 36.91 9.36
CA PHE A 569 -9.31 36.56 10.65
C PHE A 569 -10.18 35.32 10.53
N VAL A 570 -10.10 34.47 11.55
CA VAL A 570 -10.87 33.23 11.67
C VAL A 570 -11.61 33.30 13.00
N THR A 571 -12.93 33.21 12.95
CA THR A 571 -13.77 33.17 14.15
C THR A 571 -14.20 31.75 14.40
N LEU A 572 -14.05 31.26 15.63
CA LEU A 572 -14.41 29.90 16.04
C LEU A 572 -15.54 29.94 17.06
N GLU A 573 -16.51 29.02 16.92
CA GLU A 573 -17.36 28.57 18.03
C GLU A 573 -16.55 27.52 18.80
N GLN A 574 -16.01 27.90 19.96
CA GLN A 574 -15.17 27.04 20.78
C GLN A 574 -16.01 26.00 21.54
N PHE A 575 -15.48 24.78 21.65
CA PHE A 575 -16.06 23.70 22.44
C PHE A 575 -15.04 23.23 23.47
N VAL A 576 -15.45 23.19 24.74
CA VAL A 576 -14.61 22.68 25.83
C VAL A 576 -15.05 21.26 26.13
N SER A 577 -14.12 20.31 25.99
CA SER A 577 -14.36 18.94 26.44
C SER A 577 -14.35 18.91 27.96
N ASP A 578 -15.38 18.32 28.58
CA ASP A 578 -15.40 18.11 30.03
C ASP A 578 -14.25 17.17 30.43
N PRO A 579 -13.40 17.53 31.40
CA PRO A 579 -12.33 16.65 31.90
C PRO A 579 -12.83 15.28 32.39
N THR A 580 -14.11 15.18 32.80
CA THR A 580 -14.71 13.93 33.30
C THR A 580 -14.93 12.87 32.22
N LEU A 581 -15.02 13.26 30.94
CA LEU A 581 -15.19 12.34 29.79
C LEU A 581 -14.01 11.38 29.58
N PHE A 582 -12.82 11.69 30.12
CA PHE A 582 -11.63 10.86 30.02
C PHE A 582 -11.37 10.00 31.28
N SER A 583 -12.22 10.12 32.30
CA SER A 583 -12.18 9.24 33.48
C SER A 583 -13.01 7.98 33.22
N HIS A 584 -12.42 6.79 33.41
CA HIS A 584 -13.03 5.48 33.16
C HIS A 584 -14.18 5.11 34.12
N GLN A 585 -15.16 6.00 34.34
CA GLN A 585 -16.43 5.65 34.98
C GLN A 585 -17.58 5.75 33.98
N PRO A 586 -18.55 4.82 34.02
CA PRO A 586 -19.68 4.84 33.10
C PRO A 586 -20.61 6.00 33.49
N ALA A 587 -20.46 7.14 32.83
CA ALA A 587 -21.35 8.28 33.00
C ALA A 587 -22.44 8.26 31.93
N SER A 588 -23.69 8.46 32.37
CA SER A 588 -24.89 8.49 31.55
C SER A 588 -24.86 9.61 30.50
N ASN A 589 -25.33 9.27 29.30
CA ASN A 589 -25.57 10.16 28.16
C ASN A 589 -26.01 11.56 28.58
N SER A 590 -25.16 12.56 28.36
CA SER A 590 -25.59 13.96 28.36
C SER A 590 -24.60 14.83 27.58
N LEU A 591 -25.09 15.41 26.49
CA LEU A 591 -24.43 16.45 25.71
C LEU A 591 -24.79 17.79 26.37
N TYR A 592 -23.84 18.41 27.07
CA TYR A 592 -24.02 19.75 27.63
C TYR A 592 -23.38 20.81 26.73
N ARG A 593 -24.15 21.84 26.40
CA ARG A 593 -23.71 23.03 25.68
C ARG A 593 -23.32 24.09 26.70
N TYR A 594 -22.04 24.39 26.84
CA TYR A 594 -21.56 25.53 27.63
C TYR A 594 -21.13 26.66 26.69
N ASN A 595 -21.85 27.78 26.77
CA ASN A 595 -21.37 29.07 26.26
C ASN A 595 -20.44 29.65 27.33
N THR A 596 -19.13 29.60 27.14
CA THR A 596 -18.20 30.28 28.04
C THR A 596 -17.09 30.99 27.26
N THR A 597 -17.12 32.31 27.37
CA THR A 597 -16.19 33.35 26.93
C THR A 597 -15.00 33.41 27.89
N VAL A 598 -13.74 33.28 27.46
CA VAL A 598 -12.57 33.89 28.18
C VAL A 598 -11.35 34.13 27.25
N GLU A 599 -11.06 35.42 27.09
CA GLU A 599 -9.81 36.23 26.97
C GLU A 599 -8.43 35.62 26.75
N TRP A 600 -7.58 36.41 26.06
CA TRP A 600 -6.59 35.90 25.15
C TRP A 600 -5.48 37.00 24.76
N GLU A 601 -4.14 36.84 25.03
CA GLU A 601 -2.87 37.38 24.34
C GLU A 601 -1.76 36.40 23.72
N ALA A 602 -1.05 36.78 22.63
CA ALA A 602 -0.11 36.04 21.68
C ALA A 602 1.37 35.79 22.09
N VAL A 603 2.25 34.91 21.52
CA VAL A 603 2.74 34.65 20.12
C VAL A 603 3.72 33.42 20.07
N ASN A 604 3.65 32.51 19.08
CA ASN A 604 4.73 31.94 18.20
C ASN A 604 4.39 30.55 17.62
N LEU A 605 4.40 30.47 16.28
CA LEU A 605 4.14 29.27 15.48
C LEU A 605 5.39 28.37 15.39
N GLN A 606 5.36 27.24 16.09
CA GLN A 606 5.98 25.97 15.66
C GLN A 606 4.92 25.09 15.04
#